data_AF-A0A2G9G5N2-F1
#
_entry.id   AF-A0A2G9G5N2-F1
#
_cell.length_a   1.000
_cell.length_b   1.000
_cell.length_c   1.000
_cell.angle_alpha   90.00
_cell.angle_beta   90.00
_cell.angle_gamma   90.00
#
_symmetry.space_group_name_H-M   'P 1'
#
loop_
_entity.id
_entity.type
_entity.pdbx_description
1 polymer ?
#
loop_
_entity_poly.entity_id
_entity_poly.type
_entity_poly.pdbx_seq_one_letter_code
_entity_poly.pdbx_strand_id
1 'polypeptide(L)'
;MTKNLLFVILEVNKLTSLNYSNWFRNLKIVLDSDKRTYVLTQSPPDILLDDAKEDMREIVNCWREDDVQTRCLILASMSSEFQKSHKNMKHASEIYMHLEELYSAQTRYEHYNTSKELFRARMVEKSSVHEHNLILQSLPISFEQFVMNFNMSKLDVTVNELVNMLVTVESTIKKNKTVLVTSTSKAHKGGTGKKKKKSSSKGK
;
A
#
# COMPACT_ATOMS: atom_id res chain seq x y z
N MET A 1 18.15 -29.10 -15.53
CA MET A 1 17.26 -27.93 -15.57
C MET A 1 17.45 -27.13 -14.31
N THR A 2 17.88 -25.87 -14.40
CA THR A 2 17.89 -24.95 -13.26
C THR A 2 16.44 -24.58 -12.94
N LYS A 3 15.93 -24.97 -11.76
CA LYS A 3 14.69 -24.37 -11.25
C LYS A 3 14.95 -22.87 -11.05
N ASN A 4 14.27 -22.00 -11.80
CA ASN A 4 14.34 -20.56 -11.55
C ASN A 4 13.76 -20.30 -10.14
N LEU A 5 14.61 -19.81 -9.25
CA LEU A 5 14.37 -19.80 -7.80
C LEU A 5 13.10 -19.01 -7.42
N LEU A 6 12.74 -18.01 -8.21
CA LEU A 6 11.58 -17.15 -8.00
C LEU A 6 10.25 -17.93 -8.07
N PHE A 7 10.16 -18.92 -8.96
CA PHE A 7 8.96 -19.75 -9.12
C PHE A 7 8.70 -20.64 -7.89
N VAL A 8 9.75 -21.05 -7.16
CA VAL A 8 9.63 -21.84 -5.92
C VAL A 8 8.89 -21.05 -4.83
N ILE A 9 9.01 -19.71 -4.82
CA ILE A 9 8.28 -18.85 -3.89
C ILE A 9 6.76 -19.01 -4.10
N LEU A 10 6.32 -19.15 -5.35
CA LEU A 10 4.92 -19.39 -5.73
C LEU A 10 4.48 -20.86 -5.57
N GLU A 11 5.40 -21.83 -5.68
CA GLU A 11 5.11 -23.23 -5.31
C GLU A 11 4.80 -23.37 -3.80
N VAL A 12 5.52 -22.62 -2.96
CA VAL A 12 5.38 -22.64 -1.48
C VAL A 12 4.24 -21.75 -0.98
N ASN A 13 4.05 -20.56 -1.57
CA ASN A 13 3.07 -19.57 -1.12
C ASN A 13 1.85 -19.51 -2.05
N LYS A 14 1.23 -20.66 -2.34
CA LYS A 14 0.07 -20.72 -3.25
C LYS A 14 -1.12 -19.91 -2.74
N LEU A 15 -1.90 -19.35 -3.65
CA LEU A 15 -3.09 -18.56 -3.32
C LEU A 15 -4.12 -19.42 -2.56
N THR A 16 -4.50 -18.93 -1.38
CA THR A 16 -5.61 -19.38 -0.56
C THR A 16 -6.48 -18.18 -0.16
N SER A 17 -7.67 -18.44 0.39
CA SER A 17 -8.63 -17.43 0.84
C SER A 17 -8.10 -16.41 1.87
N LEU A 18 -6.92 -16.62 2.44
CA LEU A 18 -6.36 -15.81 3.54
C LEU A 18 -5.02 -15.12 3.21
N ASN A 19 -4.42 -15.38 2.04
CA ASN A 19 -3.04 -14.93 1.77
C ASN A 19 -2.86 -14.07 0.50
N TYR A 20 -3.94 -13.60 -0.13
CA TYR A 20 -3.92 -12.84 -1.39
C TYR A 20 -2.84 -11.75 -1.45
N SER A 21 -2.75 -10.87 -0.45
CA SER A 21 -1.77 -9.76 -0.43
C SER A 21 -0.32 -10.24 -0.48
N ASN A 22 -0.01 -11.38 0.15
CA ASN A 22 1.32 -11.98 0.14
C ASN A 22 1.58 -12.76 -1.15
N TRP A 23 0.60 -13.53 -1.63
CA TRP A 23 0.65 -14.23 -2.91
C TRP A 23 0.85 -13.25 -4.08
N PHE A 24 0.08 -12.16 -4.13
CA PHE A 24 0.16 -11.15 -5.18
C PHE A 24 1.49 -10.41 -5.14
N ARG A 25 2.02 -10.10 -3.95
CA ARG A 25 3.37 -9.54 -3.78
C ARG A 25 4.45 -10.47 -4.33
N ASN A 26 4.33 -11.77 -4.10
CA ASN A 26 5.25 -12.78 -4.65
C ASN A 26 5.09 -12.93 -6.16
N LEU A 27 3.85 -12.98 -6.67
CA LEU A 27 3.56 -13.06 -8.10
C LEU A 27 4.17 -11.86 -8.84
N LYS A 28 3.95 -10.65 -8.33
CA LYS A 28 4.51 -9.43 -8.91
C LYS A 28 6.04 -9.47 -8.97
N ILE A 29 6.74 -10.01 -7.97
CA ILE A 29 8.20 -10.17 -8.02
C ILE A 29 8.64 -11.08 -9.18
N VAL A 30 7.90 -12.16 -9.46
CA VAL A 30 8.21 -13.07 -10.58
C VAL A 30 7.82 -12.48 -11.94
N LEU A 31 6.77 -11.66 -12.01
CA LEU A 31 6.40 -10.96 -13.24
C LEU A 31 7.31 -9.75 -13.52
N ASP A 32 7.78 -9.04 -12.49
CA ASP A 32 8.72 -7.93 -12.63
C ASP A 32 10.12 -8.43 -13.05
N SER A 33 10.56 -9.63 -12.65
CA SER A 33 11.83 -10.22 -13.13
C SER A 33 11.83 -10.52 -14.62
N ASP A 34 10.69 -11.02 -15.10
CA ASP A 34 10.48 -11.40 -16.50
C ASP A 34 9.88 -10.25 -17.34
N LYS A 35 9.70 -9.07 -16.72
CA LYS A 35 9.08 -7.85 -17.28
C LYS A 35 7.61 -7.98 -17.72
N ARG A 36 6.89 -9.03 -17.33
CA ARG A 36 5.52 -9.35 -17.78
C ARG A 36 4.39 -8.62 -17.05
N THR A 37 4.68 -7.85 -16.00
CA THR A 37 3.64 -7.21 -15.14
C THR A 37 2.65 -6.32 -15.90
N TYR A 38 3.02 -5.81 -17.09
CA TYR A 38 2.13 -5.03 -17.96
C TYR A 38 0.89 -5.82 -18.42
N VAL A 39 1.00 -7.14 -18.60
CA VAL A 39 -0.08 -8.05 -19.03
C VAL A 39 -1.30 -7.99 -18.09
N LEU A 40 -1.09 -7.72 -16.80
CA LEU A 40 -2.18 -7.70 -15.82
C LEU A 40 -3.08 -6.47 -15.96
N THR A 41 -2.56 -5.38 -16.51
CA THR A 41 -3.21 -4.05 -16.49
C THR A 41 -3.39 -3.41 -17.87
N GLN A 42 -2.77 -3.96 -18.92
CA GLN A 42 -2.91 -3.49 -20.29
C GLN A 42 -3.75 -4.47 -21.12
N SER A 43 -4.67 -3.92 -21.92
CA SER A 43 -5.40 -4.67 -22.94
C SER A 43 -4.46 -5.30 -23.99
N PRO A 44 -4.92 -6.31 -24.75
CA PRO A 44 -4.25 -6.72 -25.98
C PRO A 44 -4.00 -5.51 -26.91
N PRO A 45 -2.89 -5.47 -27.68
CA PRO A 45 -2.64 -4.38 -28.61
C PRO A 45 -3.66 -4.39 -29.76
N ASP A 46 -4.49 -3.34 -29.84
CA ASP A 46 -5.44 -3.13 -30.93
C ASP A 46 -4.70 -2.75 -32.22
N ILE A 47 -4.22 -3.76 -32.95
CA ILE A 47 -3.60 -3.62 -34.27
C ILE A 47 -4.52 -4.23 -35.33
N LEU A 48 -4.94 -3.41 -36.29
CA LEU A 48 -5.63 -3.89 -37.48
C LEU A 48 -4.63 -4.65 -38.36
N LEU A 49 -4.84 -5.96 -38.57
CA LEU A 49 -3.87 -6.83 -39.23
C LEU A 49 -3.67 -6.57 -40.73
N ASP A 50 -4.62 -5.92 -41.41
CA ASP A 50 -4.70 -5.82 -42.89
C ASP A 50 -3.42 -5.28 -43.54
N ASP A 51 -2.84 -4.20 -43.00
CA ASP A 51 -1.62 -3.53 -43.50
C ASP A 51 -0.42 -3.68 -42.54
N ALA A 52 -0.43 -4.71 -41.68
CA ALA A 52 0.56 -4.81 -40.61
C ALA A 52 2.00 -5.05 -41.13
N LYS A 53 2.93 -4.17 -40.73
CA LYS A 53 4.38 -4.40 -40.81
C LYS A 53 4.81 -5.57 -39.91
N GLU A 54 5.95 -6.19 -40.20
CA GLU A 54 6.46 -7.34 -39.45
C GLU A 54 6.65 -7.01 -37.95
N ASP A 55 7.23 -5.85 -37.65
CA ASP A 55 7.43 -5.32 -36.30
C ASP A 55 6.13 -5.33 -35.46
N MET A 56 4.97 -5.08 -36.10
CA MET A 56 3.67 -5.08 -35.42
C MET A 56 3.11 -6.49 -35.20
N ARG A 57 3.43 -7.48 -36.07
CA ARG A 57 3.15 -8.90 -35.79
C ARG A 57 3.99 -9.40 -34.62
N GLU A 58 5.28 -9.04 -34.58
CA GLU A 58 6.19 -9.43 -33.50
C GLU A 58 5.71 -8.91 -32.14
N ILE A 59 5.28 -7.64 -32.05
CA ILE A 59 4.68 -7.06 -30.83
C ILE A 59 3.44 -7.84 -30.35
N VAL A 60 2.51 -8.17 -31.26
CA VAL A 60 1.26 -8.89 -30.91
C VAL A 60 1.55 -10.34 -30.48
N ASN A 61 2.54 -10.99 -31.10
CA ASN A 61 2.96 -12.34 -30.71
C ASN A 61 3.66 -12.33 -29.34
N CYS A 62 4.56 -11.38 -29.10
CA CYS A 62 5.23 -11.21 -27.81
C CYS A 62 4.22 -10.99 -26.66
N TRP A 63 3.25 -10.08 -26.84
CA TRP A 63 2.17 -9.87 -25.86
C TRP A 63 1.38 -11.17 -25.58
N ARG A 64 1.05 -11.93 -26.64
CA ARG A 64 0.30 -13.19 -26.53
C ARG A 64 1.08 -14.27 -25.79
N GLU A 65 2.39 -14.38 -26.03
CA GLU A 65 3.25 -15.33 -25.33
C GLU A 65 3.42 -14.98 -23.84
N ASP A 66 3.56 -13.70 -23.52
CA ASP A 66 3.62 -13.21 -22.15
C ASP A 66 2.27 -13.37 -21.41
N ASP A 67 1.13 -13.16 -22.08
CA ASP A 67 -0.21 -13.44 -21.52
C ASP A 67 -0.40 -14.93 -21.22
N VAL A 68 -0.08 -15.82 -22.17
CA VAL A 68 -0.17 -17.27 -21.97
C VAL A 68 0.75 -17.73 -20.83
N GLN A 69 1.99 -17.23 -20.75
CA GLN A 69 2.93 -17.57 -19.67
C GLN A 69 2.45 -17.03 -18.31
N THR A 70 1.97 -15.78 -18.25
CA THR A 70 1.46 -15.16 -17.02
C THR A 70 0.21 -15.86 -16.51
N ARG A 71 -0.73 -16.21 -17.40
CA ARG A 71 -1.94 -16.95 -17.07
C ARG A 71 -1.63 -18.36 -16.54
N CYS A 72 -0.70 -19.06 -17.18
CA CYS A 72 -0.21 -20.36 -16.69
C CYS A 72 0.47 -20.25 -15.31
N LEU A 73 1.27 -19.20 -15.07
CA LEU A 73 1.91 -18.96 -13.78
C LEU A 73 0.90 -18.70 -12.66
N ILE A 74 -0.07 -17.82 -12.90
CA ILE A 74 -1.16 -17.53 -11.95
C ILE A 74 -1.87 -18.82 -11.57
N LEU A 75 -2.35 -19.59 -12.56
CA LEU A 75 -3.07 -20.85 -12.31
C LEU A 75 -2.18 -21.89 -11.59
N ALA A 76 -0.91 -22.05 -11.95
CA ALA A 76 -0.01 -22.97 -11.26
C ALA A 76 0.23 -22.61 -9.77
N SER A 77 0.23 -21.31 -9.47
CA SER A 77 0.41 -20.73 -8.13
C SER A 77 -0.87 -20.68 -7.27
N MET A 78 -1.99 -21.23 -7.73
CA MET A 78 -3.26 -21.26 -6.99
C MET A 78 -3.52 -22.59 -6.25
N SER A 79 -4.41 -22.58 -5.24
CA SER A 79 -5.05 -23.81 -4.76
C SER A 79 -5.94 -24.44 -5.85
N SER A 80 -6.25 -25.73 -5.70
CA SER A 80 -7.11 -26.47 -6.64
C SER A 80 -8.57 -25.98 -6.68
N GLU A 81 -8.98 -25.12 -5.75
CA GLU A 81 -10.29 -24.47 -5.73
C GLU A 81 -10.28 -23.23 -6.63
N PHE A 82 -9.31 -22.33 -6.43
CA PHE A 82 -9.09 -21.15 -7.27
C PHE A 82 -8.77 -21.55 -8.72
N GLN A 83 -8.02 -22.62 -8.95
CA GLN A 83 -7.80 -23.17 -10.29
C GLN A 83 -9.12 -23.54 -11.01
N LYS A 84 -10.08 -24.14 -10.31
CA LYS A 84 -11.35 -24.59 -10.91
C LYS A 84 -12.24 -23.45 -11.36
N SER A 85 -12.25 -22.32 -10.63
CA SER A 85 -13.04 -21.14 -11.00
C SER A 85 -12.38 -20.29 -12.10
N HIS A 86 -11.05 -20.17 -12.12
CA HIS A 86 -10.35 -19.26 -13.04
C HIS A 86 -9.84 -19.93 -14.34
N LYS A 87 -9.77 -21.27 -14.44
CA LYS A 87 -9.23 -21.98 -15.63
C LYS A 87 -9.87 -21.65 -16.99
N ASN A 88 -11.10 -21.14 -16.99
CA ASN A 88 -11.87 -20.83 -18.21
C ASN A 88 -11.67 -19.39 -18.69
N MET A 89 -11.02 -18.54 -17.89
CA MET A 89 -10.66 -17.17 -18.28
C MET A 89 -9.54 -17.22 -19.32
N LYS A 90 -9.65 -16.35 -20.34
CA LYS A 90 -8.80 -16.37 -21.54
C LYS A 90 -7.46 -15.69 -21.31
N HIS A 91 -7.47 -14.60 -20.55
CA HIS A 91 -6.32 -13.72 -20.32
C HIS A 91 -5.94 -13.67 -18.84
N ALA A 92 -4.68 -13.37 -18.55
CA ALA A 92 -4.20 -13.19 -17.19
C ALA A 92 -4.84 -11.98 -16.49
N SER A 93 -5.16 -10.92 -17.25
CA SER A 93 -5.86 -9.73 -16.76
C SER A 93 -7.28 -10.05 -16.28
N GLU A 94 -8.04 -10.92 -16.97
CA GLU A 94 -9.36 -11.39 -16.51
C GLU A 94 -9.28 -12.06 -15.14
N ILE A 95 -8.28 -12.93 -14.94
CA ILE A 95 -8.04 -13.60 -13.66
C ILE A 95 -7.63 -12.59 -12.58
N TYR A 96 -6.71 -11.68 -12.89
CA TYR A 96 -6.26 -10.65 -11.97
C TYR A 96 -7.41 -9.75 -11.49
N MET A 97 -8.21 -9.21 -12.43
CA MET A 97 -9.34 -8.33 -12.12
C MET A 97 -10.40 -9.01 -11.25
N HIS A 98 -10.75 -10.28 -11.54
CA HIS A 98 -11.71 -11.02 -10.73
C HIS A 98 -11.20 -11.31 -9.31
N LEU A 99 -9.90 -11.56 -9.13
CA LEU A 99 -9.29 -11.69 -7.81
C LEU A 99 -9.27 -10.35 -7.05
N GLU A 100 -8.91 -9.25 -7.71
CA GLU A 100 -8.92 -7.92 -7.10
C GLU A 100 -10.34 -7.50 -6.68
N GLU A 101 -11.37 -7.80 -7.48
CA GLU A 101 -12.76 -7.62 -7.09
C GLU A 101 -13.15 -8.49 -5.88
N LEU A 102 -12.85 -9.79 -5.91
CA LEU A 102 -13.22 -10.75 -4.86
C LEU A 102 -12.58 -10.38 -3.51
N TYR A 103 -11.28 -10.11 -3.48
CA TYR A 103 -10.59 -9.76 -2.23
C TYR A 103 -10.88 -8.34 -1.77
N SER A 104 -11.07 -7.37 -2.67
CA SER A 104 -11.52 -6.03 -2.26
C SER A 104 -12.96 -6.04 -1.73
N ALA A 105 -13.83 -6.92 -2.23
CA ALA A 105 -15.17 -7.14 -1.69
C ALA A 105 -15.11 -7.76 -0.29
N GLN A 106 -14.25 -8.76 -0.08
CA GLN A 106 -14.02 -9.38 1.23
C GLN A 106 -13.52 -8.35 2.26
N THR A 107 -12.48 -7.57 1.95
CA THR A 107 -11.99 -6.53 2.88
C THR A 107 -13.04 -5.44 3.15
N ARG A 108 -13.83 -5.04 2.15
CA ARG A 108 -14.98 -4.13 2.35
C ARG A 108 -16.03 -4.72 3.28
N TYR A 109 -16.34 -6.02 3.16
CA TYR A 109 -17.28 -6.72 4.03
C TYR A 109 -16.76 -6.84 5.47
N GLU A 110 -15.49 -7.18 5.66
CA GLU A 110 -14.83 -7.26 6.97
C GLU A 110 -14.79 -5.89 7.67
N HIS A 111 -14.42 -4.83 6.94
CA HIS A 111 -14.48 -3.45 7.44
C HIS A 111 -15.91 -3.02 7.77
N TYR A 112 -16.89 -3.36 6.94
CA TYR A 112 -18.30 -3.06 7.20
C TYR A 112 -18.80 -3.80 8.44
N ASN A 113 -18.50 -5.09 8.60
CA ASN A 113 -18.93 -5.87 9.75
C ASN A 113 -18.25 -5.40 11.04
N THR A 114 -16.95 -5.08 10.99
CA THR A 114 -16.21 -4.49 12.12
C THR A 114 -16.81 -3.13 12.52
N SER A 115 -17.08 -2.25 11.55
CA SER A 115 -17.73 -0.95 11.79
C SER A 115 -19.14 -1.13 12.36
N LYS A 116 -19.91 -2.09 11.85
CA LYS A 116 -21.27 -2.40 12.27
C LYS A 116 -21.31 -2.91 13.71
N GLU A 117 -20.40 -3.79 14.12
CA GLU A 117 -20.31 -4.22 15.50
C GLU A 117 -19.77 -3.11 16.42
N LEU A 118 -18.88 -2.24 15.95
CA LEU A 118 -18.48 -1.01 16.67
C LEU A 118 -19.67 -0.04 16.88
N PHE A 119 -20.53 0.15 15.87
CA PHE A 119 -21.76 0.94 16.01
C PHE A 119 -22.84 0.25 16.87
N ARG A 120 -22.83 -1.08 16.95
CA ARG A 120 -23.72 -1.87 17.83
C ARG A 120 -23.23 -1.93 19.27
N ALA A 121 -21.93 -1.74 19.51
CA ALA A 121 -21.32 -1.57 20.83
C ALA A 121 -21.71 -0.22 21.44
N ARG A 122 -23.01 -0.05 21.69
CA ARG A 122 -23.59 1.12 22.33
C ARG A 122 -23.07 1.21 23.76
N MET A 123 -22.07 2.07 23.95
CA MET A 123 -21.60 2.45 25.28
C MET A 123 -22.78 3.03 26.06
N VAL A 124 -22.91 2.61 27.31
CA VAL A 124 -23.91 3.20 28.22
C VAL A 124 -23.44 4.63 28.50
N GLU A 125 -24.37 5.57 28.58
CA GLU A 125 -24.00 6.95 28.87
C GLU A 125 -23.33 7.01 30.26
N LYS A 126 -22.04 7.41 30.26
CA LYS A 126 -21.09 7.37 31.40
C LYS A 126 -20.39 6.02 31.68
N SER A 127 -20.43 5.01 30.79
CA SER A 127 -19.50 3.87 30.90
C SER A 127 -18.06 4.26 30.57
N SER A 128 -17.10 3.46 31.05
CA SER A 128 -15.68 3.76 30.91
C SER A 128 -15.16 3.30 29.54
N VAL A 129 -14.40 4.17 28.86
CA VAL A 129 -13.69 3.82 27.62
C VAL A 129 -12.73 2.64 27.83
N HIS A 130 -12.25 2.43 29.05
CA HIS A 130 -11.32 1.34 29.39
C HIS A 130 -11.97 -0.06 29.23
N GLU A 131 -13.31 -0.15 29.33
CA GLU A 131 -14.10 -1.37 29.06
C GLU A 131 -14.22 -1.66 27.54
N HIS A 132 -13.85 -0.70 26.69
CA HIS A 132 -14.12 -0.70 25.25
C HIS A 132 -12.86 -0.47 24.41
N ASN A 133 -11.85 -1.30 24.66
CA ASN A 133 -10.50 -1.28 24.06
C ASN A 133 -10.46 -1.13 22.51
N LEU A 134 -11.52 -1.55 21.81
CA LEU A 134 -11.69 -1.39 20.36
C LEU A 134 -11.59 0.07 19.87
N ILE A 135 -12.04 1.06 20.65
CA ILE A 135 -11.89 2.47 20.26
C ILE A 135 -10.41 2.86 20.18
N LEU A 136 -9.61 2.50 21.18
CA LEU A 136 -8.18 2.83 21.21
C LEU A 136 -7.41 2.12 20.09
N GLN A 137 -7.79 0.89 19.77
CA GLN A 137 -7.25 0.11 18.65
C GLN A 137 -7.63 0.66 17.27
N SER A 138 -8.70 1.46 17.17
CA SER A 138 -9.12 2.11 15.91
C SER A 138 -8.34 3.39 15.57
N LEU A 139 -7.51 3.89 16.50
CA LEU A 139 -6.78 5.15 16.32
C LEU A 139 -5.59 4.99 15.35
N PRO A 140 -5.29 5.99 14.50
CA PRO A 140 -4.11 5.94 13.63
C PRO A 140 -2.80 5.83 14.40
N ILE A 141 -1.78 5.21 13.78
CA ILE A 141 -0.42 5.00 14.33
C ILE A 141 0.19 6.27 14.95
N SER A 142 -0.13 7.47 14.46
CA SER A 142 0.31 8.74 15.06
C SER A 142 -0.16 8.98 16.50
N PHE A 143 -1.10 8.18 17.02
CA PHE A 143 -1.61 8.21 18.39
C PHE A 143 -1.06 7.07 19.27
N GLU A 144 -0.14 6.21 18.79
CA GLU A 144 0.42 5.09 19.58
C GLU A 144 0.93 5.53 20.96
N GLN A 145 1.67 6.63 21.03
CA GLN A 145 2.19 7.17 22.30
C GLN A 145 1.06 7.61 23.26
N PHE A 146 -0.08 8.10 22.73
CA PHE A 146 -1.25 8.39 23.53
C PHE A 146 -1.93 7.10 24.02
N VAL A 147 -2.12 6.09 23.14
CA VAL A 147 -2.72 4.80 23.49
C VAL A 147 -1.89 4.08 24.57
N MET A 148 -0.56 4.06 24.46
CA MET A 148 0.32 3.50 25.49
C MET A 148 0.14 4.21 26.84
N ASN A 149 0.11 5.54 26.85
CA ASN A 149 -0.06 6.33 28.07
C ASN A 149 -1.46 6.16 28.69
N PHE A 150 -2.51 6.08 27.86
CA PHE A 150 -3.90 5.86 28.29
C PHE A 150 -4.10 4.46 28.88
N ASN A 151 -3.49 3.43 28.28
CA ASN A 151 -3.55 2.07 28.80
C ASN A 151 -2.81 1.92 30.14
N MET A 152 -1.75 2.70 30.36
CA MET A 152 -0.97 2.70 31.60
C MET A 152 -1.61 3.51 32.74
N SER A 153 -2.43 4.52 32.44
CA SER A 153 -2.98 5.44 33.45
C SER A 153 -4.13 4.86 34.28
N LYS A 154 -4.83 3.83 33.76
CA LYS A 154 -6.03 3.20 34.38
C LYS A 154 -7.11 4.19 34.84
N LEU A 155 -7.21 5.33 34.15
CA LEU A 155 -8.25 6.31 34.45
C LEU A 155 -9.58 5.86 33.85
N ASP A 156 -10.64 5.86 34.66
CA ASP A 156 -12.00 5.80 34.15
C ASP A 156 -12.33 7.12 33.46
N VAL A 157 -12.46 7.06 32.14
CA VAL A 157 -12.60 8.19 31.23
C VAL A 157 -13.83 7.94 30.37
N THR A 158 -14.73 8.91 30.30
CA THR A 158 -15.90 8.83 29.41
C THR A 158 -15.53 9.14 27.96
N VAL A 159 -16.38 8.75 27.01
CA VAL A 159 -16.16 9.00 25.57
C VAL A 159 -15.92 10.49 25.27
N ASN A 160 -16.64 11.40 25.92
CA ASN A 160 -16.48 12.84 25.72
C ASN A 160 -15.11 13.36 26.19
N GLU A 161 -14.61 12.84 27.31
CA GLU A 161 -13.29 13.18 27.84
C GLU A 161 -12.16 12.61 26.97
N LEU A 162 -12.32 11.38 26.47
CA LEU A 162 -11.43 10.81 25.45
C LEU A 162 -11.36 11.70 24.20
N VAL A 163 -12.52 12.13 23.66
CA VAL A 163 -12.57 13.01 22.48
C VAL A 163 -11.82 14.33 22.75
N ASN A 164 -12.02 14.96 23.91
CA ASN A 164 -11.32 16.19 24.29
C ASN A 164 -9.79 15.99 24.39
N MET A 165 -9.33 14.85 24.93
CA MET A 165 -7.90 14.50 24.95
C MET A 165 -7.36 14.25 23.54
N LEU A 166 -8.09 13.52 22.69
CA LEU A 166 -7.68 13.24 21.31
C LEU A 166 -7.56 14.51 20.47
N VAL A 167 -8.49 15.47 20.60
CA VAL A 167 -8.40 16.80 19.95
C VAL A 167 -7.16 17.59 20.41
N THR A 168 -6.79 17.46 21.69
CA THR A 168 -5.59 18.09 22.27
C THR A 168 -4.31 17.47 21.72
N VAL A 169 -4.27 16.13 21.61
CA VAL A 169 -3.15 15.38 21.02
C VAL A 169 -3.03 15.67 19.52
N GLU A 170 -4.13 15.65 18.77
CA GLU A 170 -4.15 15.94 17.33
C GLU A 170 -3.63 17.36 17.03
N SER A 171 -4.05 18.35 17.83
CA SER A 171 -3.56 19.73 17.78
C SER A 171 -2.04 19.83 18.01
N THR A 172 -1.49 18.94 18.84
CA THR A 172 -0.06 18.86 19.14
C THR A 172 0.72 18.18 18.02
N ILE A 173 0.19 17.07 17.46
CA ILE A 173 0.75 16.39 16.28
C ILE A 173 0.81 17.34 15.08
N LYS A 174 -0.27 18.09 14.83
CA LYS A 174 -0.34 19.12 13.77
C LYS A 174 0.75 20.20 13.94
N LYS A 175 0.94 20.72 15.16
CA LYS A 175 2.01 21.70 15.46
C LYS A 175 3.40 21.10 15.24
N ASN A 176 3.68 19.91 15.76
CA ASN A 176 4.99 19.26 15.65
C ASN A 176 5.36 18.95 14.19
N LYS A 177 4.39 18.53 13.36
CA LYS A 177 4.59 18.32 11.92
C LYS A 177 4.98 19.63 11.20
N THR A 178 4.35 20.75 11.55
CA THR A 178 4.70 22.07 10.99
C THR A 178 6.08 22.55 11.46
N VAL A 179 6.42 22.36 12.73
CA VAL A 179 7.75 22.72 13.27
C VAL A 179 8.88 21.94 12.59
N LEU A 180 8.68 20.65 12.32
CA LEU A 180 9.69 19.83 11.64
C LEU A 180 9.97 20.34 10.21
N VAL A 181 8.94 20.79 9.49
CA VAL A 181 9.05 21.37 8.14
C VAL A 181 9.74 22.74 8.15
N THR A 182 9.54 23.57 9.18
CA THR A 182 10.27 24.85 9.28
C THR A 182 11.73 24.67 9.74
N SER A 183 12.05 23.59 10.45
CA SER A 183 13.40 23.34 10.97
C SER A 183 14.45 22.99 9.91
N THR A 184 14.05 22.53 8.71
CA THR A 184 14.99 22.10 7.66
C THR A 184 15.52 23.23 6.77
N SER A 185 15.21 24.50 7.07
CA SER A 185 15.54 25.62 6.17
C SER A 185 16.21 26.84 6.84
N LYS A 186 17.43 26.65 7.38
CA LYS A 186 18.50 27.71 7.42
C LYS A 186 19.87 27.17 7.89
N ALA A 187 20.69 26.73 6.93
CA ALA A 187 22.12 26.52 7.17
C ALA A 187 22.88 27.86 7.11
N HIS A 188 22.91 28.59 8.23
CA HIS A 188 23.62 29.86 8.32
C HIS A 188 25.13 29.61 8.58
N LYS A 189 26.01 29.98 7.63
CA LYS A 189 27.45 30.13 7.91
C LYS A 189 27.85 31.61 7.74
N GLY A 190 28.28 32.22 8.83
CA GLY A 190 28.82 33.58 8.85
C GLY A 190 30.25 33.64 8.31
N GLY A 191 30.67 34.82 7.85
CA GLY A 191 32.02 35.06 7.33
C GLY A 191 32.98 35.65 8.37
N THR A 192 34.29 35.41 8.19
CA THR A 192 35.39 36.07 8.91
C THR A 192 36.61 36.23 8.00
N GLY A 193 37.51 37.20 8.27
CA GLY A 193 38.86 37.26 7.68
C GLY A 193 39.18 38.45 6.76
N LYS A 194 39.81 39.50 7.31
CA LYS A 194 40.36 40.66 6.55
C LYS A 194 41.73 40.35 5.91
N LYS A 195 42.04 40.99 4.77
CA LYS A 195 43.38 41.57 4.48
C LYS A 195 43.28 42.83 3.60
N LYS A 196 44.34 43.64 3.52
CA LYS A 196 44.26 45.11 3.28
C LYS A 196 45.53 45.73 2.66
N LYS A 197 45.40 46.52 1.59
CA LYS A 197 46.22 47.72 1.18
C LYS A 197 45.57 48.39 -0.05
N LYS A 198 45.31 49.71 -0.05
CA LYS A 198 46.10 50.83 -0.65
C LYS A 198 46.32 50.72 -2.17
N SER A 199 46.12 51.75 -3.00
CA SER A 199 45.60 53.15 -2.84
C SER A 199 45.27 53.74 -4.25
N SER A 200 45.05 55.04 -4.58
CA SER A 200 45.27 56.36 -3.95
C SER A 200 44.52 57.51 -4.70
N SER A 201 44.60 58.74 -4.15
CA SER A 201 44.72 60.05 -4.85
C SER A 201 43.59 60.63 -5.74
N LYS A 202 42.72 61.43 -5.09
CA LYS A 202 42.61 62.91 -5.19
C LYS A 202 42.51 63.59 -6.58
N GLY A 203 41.42 64.34 -6.79
CA GLY A 203 41.17 65.27 -7.90
C GLY A 203 39.74 65.13 -8.42
N LYS A 204 38.97 66.18 -8.71
CA LYS A 204 39.22 67.63 -8.63
C LYS A 204 37.95 68.34 -8.15
#